data_AF-A0A235IYX1-F1
#
_entry.id   AF-A0A235IYX1-F1
#
_cell.length_a   1.000
_cell.length_b   1.000
_cell.length_c   1.000
_cell.angle_alpha   90.00
_cell.angle_beta   90.00
_cell.angle_gamma   90.00
#
_symmetry.space_group_name_H-M   'P 1'
#
loop_
_entity.id
_entity.type
_entity.pdbx_description
1 polymer ?
#
loop_
_entity_poly.entity_id
_entity_poly.type
_entity_poly.pdbx_seq_one_letter_code
_entity_poly.pdbx_strand_id
1 'polypeptide(L)'
;MEPISLITAIMTVLTPFVKKGAEEFAGAAGQDAYEKAKTIFEWLKVRWNGEEDQEALNVLKNFEKKPERYESILRDILQEKLAQDKELFEQLSRFFPQNNPKLQIAQNMDGSEDVTGLKANKMNKGTATVKQDINQSKKIIGADIDSIG
;
A
#
# COMPACT_ATOMS: atom_id res chain seq x y z
N MET A 1 -1.98 15.27 0.35
CA MET A 1 -0.78 14.50 -0.07
C MET A 1 -0.06 15.37 -1.09
N GLU A 2 1.26 15.54 -1.01
CA GLU A 2 2.00 16.27 -2.05
C GLU A 2 2.21 15.40 -3.31
N PRO A 3 2.36 15.98 -4.52
CA PRO A 3 2.56 15.21 -5.77
C PRO A 3 3.69 14.18 -5.69
N ILE A 4 4.84 14.55 -5.14
CA ILE A 4 5.99 13.63 -4.99
C ILE A 4 5.66 12.47 -4.03
N SER A 5 4.87 12.73 -3.00
CA SER A 5 4.42 11.69 -2.06
C SER A 5 3.44 10.72 -2.73
N LEU A 6 2.56 11.23 -3.58
CA LEU A 6 1.61 10.41 -4.35
C LEU A 6 2.33 9.52 -5.36
N ILE A 7 3.31 10.06 -6.10
CA ILE A 7 4.13 9.27 -7.03
C ILE A 7 4.86 8.15 -6.29
N THR A 8 5.45 8.46 -5.13
CA THR A 8 6.13 7.45 -4.32
C THR A 8 5.16 6.36 -3.84
N ALA A 9 3.95 6.74 -3.41
CA ALA A 9 2.93 5.79 -3.01
C ALA A 9 2.51 4.88 -4.17
N ILE A 10 2.29 5.44 -5.37
CA ILE A 10 1.97 4.69 -6.59
C ILE A 10 3.09 3.69 -6.92
N MET A 11 4.35 4.14 -6.95
CA MET A 11 5.48 3.25 -7.28
C MET A 11 5.68 2.14 -6.24
N THR A 12 5.36 2.41 -4.96
CA THR A 12 5.46 1.43 -3.87
C THR A 12 4.49 0.26 -4.04
N VAL A 13 3.32 0.47 -4.64
CA VAL A 13 2.39 -0.64 -4.94
C VAL A 13 2.59 -1.23 -6.33
N LEU A 14 2.90 -0.41 -7.34
CA LEU A 14 3.02 -0.91 -8.72
C LEU A 14 4.28 -1.74 -8.95
N THR A 15 5.41 -1.39 -8.33
CA THR A 15 6.69 -2.10 -8.50
C THR A 15 6.63 -3.56 -8.04
N PRO A 16 6.20 -3.87 -6.80
CA PRO A 16 6.05 -5.25 -6.36
C PRO A 16 5.02 -6.01 -7.21
N PHE A 17 3.91 -5.36 -7.56
CA PHE A 17 2.85 -5.92 -8.40
C PHE A 17 3.38 -6.44 -9.75
N VAL A 18 4.24 -5.68 -10.44
CA VAL A 18 4.78 -6.12 -11.74
C VAL A 18 6.03 -7.01 -11.62
N LYS A 19 6.83 -6.90 -10.53
CA LYS A 19 8.07 -7.68 -10.37
C LYS A 19 7.81 -9.10 -9.88
N LYS A 20 6.88 -9.27 -8.94
CA LYS A 20 6.66 -10.54 -8.23
C LYS A 20 5.20 -11.01 -8.27
N GLY A 21 4.31 -10.27 -8.93
CA GLY A 21 2.92 -10.67 -9.11
C GLY A 21 2.23 -10.91 -7.78
N ALA A 22 1.37 -11.93 -7.71
CA ALA A 22 0.61 -12.26 -6.51
C ALA A 22 1.46 -12.86 -5.37
N GLU A 23 2.68 -13.35 -5.63
CA GLU A 23 3.52 -14.02 -4.64
C GLU A 23 3.97 -13.09 -3.51
N GLU A 24 4.21 -11.81 -3.82
CA GLU A 24 4.63 -10.79 -2.84
C GLU A 24 3.49 -10.30 -1.95
N PHE A 25 2.27 -10.71 -2.25
CA PHE A 25 1.02 -10.28 -1.60
C PHE A 25 0.34 -11.43 -0.85
N ALA A 26 1.10 -12.44 -0.42
CA ALA A 26 0.56 -13.57 0.32
C ALA A 26 -0.11 -13.14 1.65
N GLY A 27 -1.32 -13.62 1.89
CA GLY A 27 -2.14 -13.31 3.09
C GLY A 27 -3.24 -12.27 2.82
N ALA A 28 -4.23 -12.18 3.73
CA ALA A 28 -5.42 -11.35 3.53
C ALA A 28 -5.10 -9.84 3.32
N ALA A 29 -4.16 -9.29 4.10
CA ALA A 29 -3.72 -7.90 3.93
C ALA A 29 -2.91 -7.67 2.64
N GLY A 30 -2.26 -8.71 2.12
CA GLY A 30 -1.56 -8.65 0.84
C GLY A 30 -2.55 -8.67 -0.33
N GLN A 31 -3.62 -9.47 -0.25
CA GLN A 31 -4.63 -9.55 -1.30
C GLN A 31 -5.31 -8.19 -1.58
N ASP A 32 -5.66 -7.44 -0.53
CA ASP A 32 -6.20 -6.08 -0.68
C ASP A 32 -5.21 -5.13 -1.37
N ALA A 33 -3.92 -5.22 -1.03
CA ALA A 33 -2.87 -4.42 -1.63
C ALA A 33 -2.62 -4.81 -3.10
N TYR A 34 -2.70 -6.10 -3.43
CA TYR A 34 -2.59 -6.61 -4.80
C TYR A 34 -3.75 -6.10 -5.67
N GLU A 35 -4.99 -6.26 -5.21
CA GLU A 35 -6.17 -5.80 -5.96
C GLU A 35 -6.15 -4.29 -6.17
N LYS A 36 -5.70 -3.54 -5.16
CA LYS A 36 -5.48 -2.10 -5.28
C LYS A 36 -4.41 -1.77 -6.32
N ALA A 37 -3.26 -2.44 -6.29
CA ALA A 37 -2.18 -2.21 -7.25
C ALA A 37 -2.65 -2.51 -8.69
N LYS A 38 -3.33 -3.64 -8.88
CA LYS A 38 -3.96 -4.02 -10.15
C LYS A 38 -4.97 -2.96 -10.62
N THR A 39 -5.85 -2.51 -9.73
CA THR A 39 -6.86 -1.48 -10.05
C THR A 39 -6.21 -0.18 -10.50
N ILE A 40 -5.17 0.30 -9.79
CA ILE A 40 -4.43 1.51 -10.17
C ILE A 40 -3.78 1.31 -11.54
N PHE A 41 -3.15 0.16 -11.76
CA PHE A 41 -2.45 -0.14 -13.01
C PHE A 41 -3.40 -0.19 -14.22
N GLU A 42 -4.54 -0.86 -14.08
CA GLU A 42 -5.58 -0.93 -15.09
C GLU A 42 -6.22 0.45 -15.34
N TRP A 43 -6.48 1.21 -14.27
CA TRP A 43 -7.02 2.55 -14.38
C TRP A 43 -6.08 3.48 -15.15
N LEU A 44 -4.76 3.43 -14.90
CA LEU A 44 -3.77 4.18 -15.67
C LEU A 44 -3.74 3.75 -17.15
N LYS A 45 -3.85 2.44 -17.44
CA LYS A 45 -3.96 1.95 -18.82
C LYS A 45 -5.17 2.52 -19.55
N VAL A 46 -6.33 2.59 -18.87
CA VAL A 46 -7.55 3.18 -19.44
C VAL A 46 -7.41 4.69 -19.59
N ARG A 47 -6.91 5.38 -18.56
CA ARG A 47 -6.76 6.84 -18.53
C ARG A 47 -5.87 7.36 -19.65
N TRP A 48 -4.82 6.61 -19.99
CA TRP A 48 -3.84 6.93 -21.04
C TRP A 48 -4.11 6.25 -22.38
N ASN A 49 -5.30 5.69 -22.59
CA ASN A 49 -5.66 5.03 -23.86
C ASN A 49 -5.96 6.02 -25.02
N GLY A 50 -5.76 7.32 -24.82
CA GLY A 50 -5.89 8.35 -25.86
C GLY A 50 -4.64 8.48 -26.74
N GLU A 51 -4.77 9.19 -27.85
CA GLU A 51 -3.62 9.48 -28.75
C GLU A 51 -2.58 10.41 -28.08
N GLU A 52 -3.04 11.33 -27.23
CA GLU A 52 -2.19 12.31 -26.54
C GLU A 52 -1.33 11.70 -25.42
N ASP A 53 -1.67 10.50 -24.96
CA ASP A 53 -1.01 9.81 -23.84
C ASP A 53 -0.31 8.51 -24.25
N GLN A 54 -0.06 8.31 -25.57
CA GLN A 54 0.57 7.10 -26.08
C GLN A 54 1.94 6.82 -25.47
N GLU A 55 2.74 7.86 -25.20
CA GLU A 55 4.01 7.70 -24.51
C GLU A 55 3.84 7.11 -23.11
N ALA A 56 2.92 7.70 -22.31
CA ALA A 56 2.62 7.24 -20.96
C ALA A 56 2.11 5.79 -20.95
N LEU A 57 1.21 5.46 -21.87
CA LEU A 57 0.70 4.11 -22.04
C LEU A 57 1.80 3.11 -22.42
N ASN A 58 2.69 3.48 -23.34
CA ASN A 58 3.78 2.62 -23.78
C ASN A 58 4.80 2.39 -22.67
N VAL A 59 5.15 3.43 -21.90
CA VAL A 59 6.03 3.30 -20.73
C VAL A 59 5.38 2.42 -19.67
N LEU A 60 4.08 2.56 -19.39
CA LEU A 60 3.36 1.70 -18.44
C LEU A 60 3.35 0.22 -18.88
N LYS A 61 3.10 -0.06 -20.16
CA LYS A 61 3.17 -1.41 -20.74
C LYS A 61 4.58 -1.99 -20.70
N ASN A 62 5.61 -1.16 -20.89
CA ASN A 62 6.99 -1.60 -20.80
C ASN A 62 7.45 -1.81 -19.37
N PHE A 63 6.93 -1.02 -18.42
CA PHE A 63 7.13 -1.23 -16.99
C PHE A 63 6.58 -2.57 -16.52
N GLU A 64 5.43 -3.02 -17.04
CA GLU A 64 4.90 -4.37 -16.80
C GLU A 64 5.89 -5.47 -17.16
N LYS A 65 6.66 -5.28 -18.25
CA LYS A 65 7.55 -6.29 -18.81
C LYS A 65 8.99 -6.19 -18.31
N LYS A 66 9.45 -4.97 -18.04
CA LYS A 66 10.83 -4.62 -17.69
C LYS A 66 10.84 -3.53 -16.62
N PRO A 67 10.33 -3.82 -15.42
CA PRO A 67 10.11 -2.80 -14.41
C PRO A 67 11.39 -2.04 -14.04
N GLU A 68 12.51 -2.74 -13.86
CA GLU A 68 13.81 -2.14 -13.51
C GLU A 68 14.29 -1.08 -14.52
N ARG A 69 13.96 -1.26 -15.80
CA ARG A 69 14.39 -0.35 -16.87
C ARG A 69 13.45 0.86 -17.01
N TYR A 70 12.17 0.68 -16.69
CA TYR A 70 11.13 1.69 -16.94
C TYR A 70 10.62 2.35 -15.65
N GLU A 71 11.07 1.93 -14.47
CA GLU A 71 10.66 2.48 -13.17
C GLU A 71 10.90 4.00 -13.11
N SER A 72 12.12 4.45 -13.44
CA SER A 72 12.45 5.88 -13.45
C SER A 72 11.64 6.64 -14.50
N ILE A 73 11.49 6.08 -15.70
CA ILE A 73 10.78 6.73 -16.81
C ILE A 73 9.29 6.88 -16.47
N LEU A 74 8.67 5.86 -15.88
CA LEU A 74 7.29 5.92 -15.42
C LEU A 74 7.12 6.97 -14.32
N ARG A 75 8.11 7.10 -13.43
CA ARG A 75 8.12 8.13 -12.38
C ARG A 75 8.11 9.54 -12.96
N ASP A 76 8.94 9.78 -13.97
CA ASP A 76 9.04 11.07 -14.65
C ASP A 76 7.74 11.43 -15.37
N ILE A 77 7.13 10.46 -16.07
CA ILE A 77 5.82 10.63 -16.72
C ILE A 77 4.72 10.93 -15.69
N LEU A 78 4.68 10.20 -14.57
CA LEU A 78 3.72 10.48 -13.50
C LEU A 78 3.91 11.88 -12.94
N GLN A 79 5.16 12.33 -12.78
CA GLN A 79 5.45 13.69 -12.31
C GLN A 79 4.92 14.76 -13.28
N GLU A 80 5.18 14.59 -14.57
CA GLU A 80 4.69 15.51 -15.59
C GLU A 80 3.17 15.52 -15.64
N LYS A 81 2.54 14.35 -15.74
CA LYS A 81 1.10 14.22 -15.88
C LYS A 81 0.36 14.69 -14.64
N LEU A 82 0.85 14.43 -13.43
CA LEU A 82 0.25 14.94 -12.20
C LEU A 82 0.39 16.46 -12.03
N ALA A 83 1.42 17.07 -12.63
CA ALA A 83 1.59 18.53 -12.60
C ALA A 83 0.68 19.23 -13.62
N GLN A 84 0.43 18.60 -14.78
CA GLN A 84 -0.39 19.15 -15.86
C GLN A 84 -1.89 18.84 -15.69
N ASP A 85 -2.22 17.66 -15.17
CA ASP A 85 -3.58 17.16 -15.03
C ASP A 85 -3.98 17.05 -13.55
N LYS A 86 -4.70 18.09 -13.09
CA LYS A 86 -5.23 18.14 -11.73
C LYS A 86 -6.27 17.06 -11.47
N GLU A 87 -7.06 16.67 -12.47
CA GLU A 87 -8.07 15.62 -12.31
C GLU A 87 -7.41 14.27 -12.09
N LEU A 88 -6.36 13.95 -12.86
CA LEU A 88 -5.52 12.77 -12.64
C LEU A 88 -4.98 12.72 -11.20
N PHE A 89 -4.46 13.84 -10.69
CA PHE A 89 -3.98 13.93 -9.31
C PHE A 89 -5.08 13.67 -8.28
N GLU A 90 -6.25 14.29 -8.44
CA GLU A 90 -7.37 14.11 -7.52
C GLU A 90 -7.90 12.67 -7.53
N GLN A 91 -8.01 12.05 -8.71
CA GLN A 91 -8.46 10.67 -8.84
C GLN A 91 -7.43 9.68 -8.26
N LEU A 92 -6.14 9.86 -8.55
CA LEU A 92 -5.08 9.02 -7.98
C LEU A 92 -4.97 9.16 -6.46
N SER A 93 -5.13 10.38 -5.93
CA SER A 93 -5.12 10.63 -4.49
C SER A 93 -6.21 9.87 -3.74
N ARG A 94 -7.36 9.57 -4.38
CA ARG A 94 -8.44 8.79 -3.77
C ARG A 94 -8.06 7.33 -3.53
N PHE A 95 -7.14 6.77 -4.32
CA PHE A 95 -6.60 5.44 -4.05
C PHE A 95 -5.72 5.44 -2.82
N PHE A 96 -5.13 6.57 -2.43
CA PHE A 96 -4.26 6.70 -1.26
C PHE A 96 -4.88 7.65 -0.23
N PRO A 97 -6.04 7.29 0.35
CA PRO A 97 -6.65 8.13 1.36
C PRO A 97 -5.63 8.36 2.48
N GLN A 98 -5.50 9.62 2.92
CA GLN A 98 -4.67 10.09 4.02
C GLN A 98 -5.18 9.58 5.37
N ASN A 99 -5.48 8.29 5.46
CA ASN A 99 -5.70 7.61 6.70
C ASN A 99 -4.31 7.30 7.26
N ASN A 100 -3.90 8.04 8.29
CA ASN A 100 -2.92 7.58 9.27
C ASN A 100 -3.07 6.06 9.42
N PRO A 101 -2.02 5.25 9.26
CA PRO A 101 -2.14 3.81 9.42
C PRO A 101 -2.64 3.52 10.84
N LYS A 102 -3.93 3.16 10.95
CA LYS A 102 -4.52 2.60 12.15
C LYS A 102 -4.37 1.10 12.01
N LEU A 103 -3.38 0.54 12.69
CA LEU A 103 -3.30 -0.89 12.86
C LEU A 103 -4.41 -1.29 13.84
N GLN A 104 -5.52 -1.81 13.32
CA GLN A 104 -6.57 -2.43 14.13
C GLN A 104 -6.37 -3.94 14.10
N ILE A 105 -5.91 -4.50 15.21
CA ILE A 105 -5.84 -5.95 15.41
C ILE A 105 -7.11 -6.32 16.18
N ALA A 106 -7.99 -7.08 15.53
CA ALA A 106 -9.13 -7.73 16.16
C ALA A 106 -8.83 -9.24 16.21
N GLN A 107 -8.61 -9.79 17.40
CA GLN A 107 -8.45 -11.22 17.62
C GLN A 107 -9.56 -11.71 18.54
N ASN A 108 -10.44 -12.55 18.00
CA ASN A 108 -11.38 -13.36 18.79
C ASN A 108 -10.78 -14.75 18.94
N MET A 109 -10.52 -15.19 20.17
CA MET A 109 -10.05 -16.54 20.47
C MET A 109 -10.94 -17.16 21.55
N ASP A 110 -11.37 -18.40 21.32
CA ASP A 110 -12.14 -19.19 22.28
C ASP A 110 -11.22 -20.27 22.87
N GLY A 111 -10.63 -19.96 24.03
CA GLY A 111 -9.73 -20.82 24.81
C GLY A 111 -8.27 -20.83 24.35
N SER A 112 -7.35 -20.31 25.18
CA SER A 112 -5.89 -20.40 24.98
C SER A 112 -5.14 -20.15 26.30
N GLU A 113 -4.08 -20.91 26.60
CA GLU A 113 -3.35 -20.82 27.88
C GLU A 113 -2.25 -19.74 27.94
N ASP A 114 -1.85 -19.11 26.84
CA ASP A 114 -0.93 -17.96 26.82
C ASP A 114 -1.15 -17.10 25.55
N VAL A 115 -1.59 -15.85 25.71
CA VAL A 115 -1.92 -14.94 24.59
C VAL A 115 -1.14 -13.63 24.71
N THR A 116 -0.34 -13.31 23.69
CA THR A 116 0.35 -12.02 23.54
C THR A 116 -0.29 -11.23 22.40
N GLY A 117 -0.91 -10.08 22.71
CA GLY A 117 -1.65 -9.28 21.72
C GLY A 117 -0.75 -8.47 20.77
N LEU A 118 0.35 -7.93 21.27
CA LEU A 118 1.36 -7.22 20.47
C LEU A 118 2.71 -7.23 21.22
N LYS A 119 3.83 -7.55 20.55
CA LYS A 119 5.17 -7.42 21.12
C LYS A 119 6.07 -6.61 20.19
N ALA A 120 6.76 -5.57 20.67
CA ALA A 120 7.59 -4.70 19.84
C ALA A 120 8.79 -4.13 20.63
N ASN A 121 9.67 -3.31 20.04
CA ASN A 121 10.88 -2.82 20.73
C ASN A 121 11.41 -1.45 20.20
N LYS A 122 10.85 -0.89 19.10
CA LYS A 122 10.89 0.52 18.59
C LYS A 122 9.69 0.72 17.58
N MET A 123 9.19 1.95 17.28
CA MET A 123 8.05 2.48 16.42
C MET A 123 7.95 4.07 16.28
N ASN A 124 8.32 4.65 15.12
CA ASN A 124 8.92 6.02 15.08
C ASN A 124 7.86 7.07 14.91
N LYS A 125 6.77 6.68 14.24
CA LYS A 125 5.48 7.36 14.13
C LYS A 125 4.40 6.31 13.82
N GLY A 126 3.17 6.55 14.28
CA GLY A 126 2.00 5.70 14.02
C GLY A 126 1.02 5.66 15.19
N THR A 127 -0.08 4.90 15.08
CA THR A 127 -1.00 4.63 16.20
C THR A 127 -1.41 3.17 16.18
N ALA A 128 -1.06 2.42 17.22
CA ALA A 128 -1.52 1.04 17.41
C ALA A 128 -2.75 1.06 18.35
N THR A 129 -3.79 0.32 18.00
CA THR A 129 -4.95 0.13 18.89
C THR A 129 -5.25 -1.36 18.96
N VAL A 130 -5.01 -1.93 20.14
CA VAL A 130 -5.30 -3.34 20.44
C VAL A 130 -6.62 -3.38 21.20
N LYS A 131 -7.62 -4.09 20.66
CA LYS A 131 -8.87 -4.38 21.37
C LYS A 131 -8.95 -5.89 21.55
N GLN A 132 -8.79 -6.34 22.78
CA GLN A 132 -8.71 -7.75 23.14
C GLN A 132 -9.90 -8.06 24.05
N ASP A 133 -10.75 -9.00 23.64
CA ASP A 133 -11.87 -9.51 24.43
C ASP A 133 -11.52 -10.93 24.87
N ILE A 134 -11.39 -11.16 26.18
CA ILE A 134 -10.87 -12.41 26.76
C ILE A 134 -11.87 -12.93 27.78
N ASN A 135 -12.46 -14.10 27.54
CA ASN A 135 -13.45 -14.69 28.44
C ASN A 135 -12.83 -15.40 29.67
N GLN A 136 -11.69 -16.12 29.52
CA GLN A 136 -10.92 -16.69 30.64
C GLN A 136 -9.43 -16.83 30.27
N SER A 137 -8.51 -16.40 31.15
CA SER A 137 -7.06 -16.67 31.01
C SER A 137 -6.32 -16.55 32.34
N LYS A 138 -5.18 -17.25 32.50
CA LYS A 138 -4.36 -17.22 33.73
C LYS A 138 -3.30 -16.12 33.72
N LYS A 139 -2.81 -15.68 32.56
CA LYS A 139 -1.79 -14.63 32.41
C LYS A 139 -1.95 -13.92 31.07
N ILE A 140 -2.03 -12.58 31.08
CA ILE A 140 -2.24 -11.76 29.87
C ILE A 140 -1.12 -10.73 29.78
N ILE A 141 -0.51 -10.63 28.59
CA ILE A 141 0.38 -9.53 28.24
C ILE A 141 -0.22 -8.85 27.01
N GLY A 142 -0.93 -7.74 27.25
CA GLY A 142 -1.67 -7.02 26.20
C GLY A 142 -0.75 -6.33 25.19
N ALA A 143 0.35 -5.73 25.67
CA ALA A 143 1.44 -5.26 24.82
C ALA A 143 2.75 -5.30 25.60
N ASP A 144 3.79 -5.94 25.03
CA ASP A 144 5.15 -5.93 25.59
C ASP A 144 6.08 -5.31 24.55
N ILE A 145 6.22 -3.99 24.65
CA ILE A 145 6.82 -3.19 23.60
C ILE A 145 7.92 -2.30 24.17
N ASP A 146 9.15 -2.59 23.79
CA ASP A 146 10.36 -2.16 24.48
C ASP A 146 10.99 -0.89 23.82
N SER A 147 10.35 -0.42 22.74
CA SER A 147 10.19 0.99 22.38
C SER A 147 9.20 1.13 21.22
N ILE A 148 8.72 2.35 21.06
CA ILE A 148 7.93 2.82 19.96
C ILE A 148 8.61 4.14 19.46
N GLY A 149 9.80 4.01 18.87
CA GLY A 149 10.43 4.93 17.90
C GLY A 149 11.08 4.24 16.68
#